data_AF-A0A3R9WIV7-F1
#
_entry.id   AF-A0A3R9WIV7-F1
#
_cell.length_a   1.000
_cell.length_b   1.000
_cell.length_c   1.000
_cell.angle_alpha   90.00
_cell.angle_beta   90.00
_cell.angle_gamma   90.00
#
_symmetry.space_group_name_H-M   'P 1'
#
loop_
_entity.id
_entity.type
_entity.pdbx_description
1 polymer ?
#
loop_
_entity_poly.entity_id
_entity_poly.type
_entity_poly.pdbx_seq_one_letter_code
_entity_poly.pdbx_strand_id
1 'polypeptide(L)'
;MKPLPQDDVVAAAGVVRGTQSFVHVLATCWRRPSLTALEVAWRWAFGIPALLLVWYEAMRILAETPVDFAALQRMTVMNPMASAQTLAQTMAVLLPSVTRVAVWLVPLLLVVWIVVSSVGRTVVLRRADSRLLARPGTLMVLQAIRVVALGGSFVVWFLCVQWAANVTVLGPIAAGGEANLVGYFALGIVATLGLFTLWAVVSWVLSVAPLLAMLRGLGVEESLGAAFRLGPLKGKLVEINLVMGIVKIALIVLAIVFSATPLPFESMTTQEFLVWWWVGVTVLYLVASDFFHVARLVGYLELWRAYERDEDLLRG
;
A
#
# COMPACT_ATOMS: atom_id res chain seq x y z
N MET A 1 24.75 8.93 43.46
CA MET A 1 24.73 8.49 42.04
C MET A 1 23.99 7.17 41.97
N LYS A 2 22.82 7.16 41.33
CA LYS A 2 22.00 5.96 41.12
C LYS A 2 22.36 5.46 39.71
N PRO A 3 22.80 4.20 39.52
CA PRO A 3 23.13 3.73 38.18
C PRO A 3 21.86 3.74 37.31
N LEU A 4 21.98 4.29 36.11
CA LEU A 4 20.92 4.26 35.10
C LEU A 4 20.63 2.79 34.73
N PRO A 5 19.37 2.44 34.41
CA PRO A 5 19.06 1.13 33.87
C PRO A 5 19.81 0.97 32.55
N GLN A 6 20.66 -0.03 32.51
CA GLN A 6 21.33 -0.52 31.31
C GLN A 6 20.21 -1.09 30.43
N ASP A 7 19.76 -0.32 29.45
CA ASP A 7 18.86 -0.82 28.41
C ASP A 7 19.63 -1.87 27.62
N ASP A 8 19.42 -3.13 28.00
CA ASP A 8 19.86 -4.33 27.31
C ASP A 8 19.23 -4.40 25.92
N VAL A 9 19.74 -3.60 25.00
CA VAL A 9 19.92 -4.07 23.64
C VAL A 9 21.08 -5.05 23.74
N VAL A 10 20.75 -6.34 23.81
CA VAL A 10 21.70 -7.45 23.77
C VAL A 10 22.53 -7.32 22.49
N ALA A 11 23.62 -6.56 22.59
CA ALA A 11 24.73 -6.55 21.67
C ALA A 11 25.62 -7.77 21.98
N ALA A 12 25.02 -8.97 22.04
CA ALA A 12 25.77 -10.20 22.07
C ALA A 12 26.13 -10.56 20.63
N ALA A 13 27.40 -10.34 20.28
CA ALA A 13 28.06 -10.84 19.06
C ALA A 13 27.44 -10.40 17.72
N GLY A 14 27.67 -9.15 17.33
CA GLY A 14 27.97 -8.75 15.94
C GLY A 14 26.90 -8.90 14.84
N VAL A 15 25.75 -9.51 15.08
CA VAL A 15 24.70 -9.67 14.06
C VAL A 15 23.34 -9.37 14.67
N VAL A 16 22.99 -8.08 14.76
CA VAL A 16 21.60 -7.67 15.03
C VAL A 16 20.71 -8.24 13.91
N ARG A 17 19.96 -9.32 14.19
CA ARG A 17 18.98 -9.90 13.26
C ARG A 17 17.83 -8.91 13.08
N GLY A 18 17.57 -8.47 11.85
CA GLY A 18 16.56 -7.44 11.54
C GLY A 18 15.17 -7.80 12.07
N THR A 19 14.79 -9.07 11.92
CA THR A 19 13.54 -9.64 12.45
C THR A 19 13.40 -9.63 13.98
N GLN A 20 14.46 -9.92 14.75
CA GLN A 20 14.39 -9.88 16.21
C GLN A 20 14.27 -8.44 16.74
N SER A 21 14.95 -7.51 16.08
CA SER A 21 14.76 -6.07 16.33
C SER A 21 13.33 -5.63 16.01
N PHE A 22 12.70 -6.17 14.96
CA PHE A 22 11.35 -5.79 14.57
C PHE A 22 10.27 -6.16 15.61
N VAL A 23 10.39 -7.30 16.30
CA VAL A 23 9.45 -7.67 17.38
C VAL A 23 9.53 -6.68 18.54
N HIS A 24 10.74 -6.23 18.89
CA HIS A 24 10.92 -5.20 19.90
C HIS A 24 10.30 -3.87 19.46
N VAL A 25 10.50 -3.47 18.21
CA VAL A 25 9.87 -2.28 17.62
C VAL A 25 8.34 -2.36 17.70
N LEU A 26 7.73 -3.52 17.41
CA LEU A 26 6.29 -3.73 17.55
C LEU A 26 5.83 -3.53 19.00
N ALA A 27 6.55 -4.10 19.97
CA ALA A 27 6.24 -3.92 21.39
C ALA A 27 6.35 -2.45 21.82
N THR A 28 7.36 -1.73 21.33
CA THR A 28 7.53 -0.28 21.58
C THR A 28 6.38 0.53 20.98
N CYS A 29 5.96 0.22 19.75
CA CYS A 29 4.82 0.87 19.11
C CYS A 29 3.51 0.57 19.86
N TRP A 30 3.34 -0.65 20.35
CA TRP A 30 2.18 -1.04 21.16
C TRP A 30 2.11 -0.26 22.48
N ARG A 31 3.26 0.00 23.12
CA ARG A 31 3.36 0.84 24.32
C ARG A 31 3.11 2.32 24.07
N ARG A 32 3.13 2.77 22.80
CA ARG A 32 2.89 4.17 22.41
C ARG A 32 1.69 4.26 21.44
N PRO A 33 0.46 3.94 21.90
CA PRO A 33 -0.72 3.89 21.03
C PRO A 33 -1.05 5.27 20.42
N SER A 34 -0.55 6.36 21.01
CA SER A 34 -0.71 7.71 20.48
C SER A 34 -0.10 7.90 19.09
N LEU A 35 0.96 7.16 18.72
CA LEU A 35 1.55 7.23 17.38
C LEU A 35 0.61 6.61 16.34
N THR A 36 0.06 5.44 16.66
CA THR A 36 -0.92 4.75 15.81
C THR A 36 -2.21 5.55 15.72
N ALA A 37 -2.72 6.05 16.84
CA ALA A 37 -3.94 6.85 16.86
C ALA A 37 -3.80 8.13 16.02
N LEU A 38 -2.64 8.79 16.06
CA LEU A 38 -2.36 9.95 15.22
C LEU A 38 -2.31 9.57 13.74
N GLU A 39 -1.64 8.47 13.39
CA GLU A 39 -1.59 7.97 12.00
C GLU A 39 -2.99 7.66 11.46
N VAL A 40 -3.80 6.94 12.24
CA VAL A 40 -5.19 6.62 11.90
C VAL A 40 -6.00 7.91 11.77
N ALA A 41 -5.90 8.83 12.73
CA ALA A 41 -6.68 10.06 12.75
C ALA A 41 -6.47 10.92 11.49
N TRP A 42 -5.22 11.18 11.08
CA TRP A 42 -4.98 12.00 9.88
C TRP A 42 -5.37 11.26 8.59
N ARG A 43 -5.18 9.93 8.53
CA ARG A 43 -5.61 9.13 7.38
C ARG A 43 -7.11 9.16 7.20
N TRP A 44 -7.85 9.03 8.30
CA TRP A 44 -9.31 9.03 8.30
C TRP A 44 -9.88 10.43 8.05
N ALA A 45 -9.20 11.49 8.53
CA ALA A 45 -9.58 12.87 8.23
C ALA A 45 -9.59 13.18 6.73
N PHE A 46 -8.71 12.54 5.94
CA PHE A 46 -8.78 12.58 4.47
C PHE A 46 -9.67 11.47 3.88
N GLY A 47 -9.55 10.25 4.40
CA GLY A 47 -10.17 9.06 3.84
C GLY A 47 -11.69 9.10 3.88
N ILE A 48 -12.31 9.55 4.97
CA ILE A 48 -13.77 9.64 5.08
C ILE A 48 -14.33 10.63 4.04
N PRO A 49 -13.87 11.90 3.97
CA PRO A 49 -14.33 12.82 2.93
C PRO A 49 -14.08 12.31 1.51
N ALA A 50 -12.92 11.71 1.25
CA ALA A 50 -12.60 11.14 -0.06
C ALA A 50 -13.56 10.00 -0.44
N LEU A 51 -13.84 9.09 0.50
CA LEU A 51 -14.80 7.99 0.30
C LEU A 51 -16.22 8.50 0.08
N LEU A 52 -16.66 9.50 0.85
CA LEU A 52 -17.98 10.12 0.66
C LEU A 52 -18.10 10.81 -0.71
N LEU A 53 -17.04 11.49 -1.15
CA LEU A 53 -17.01 12.12 -2.47
C LEU A 53 -17.04 11.08 -3.60
N VAL A 54 -16.24 10.01 -3.50
CA VAL A 54 -16.26 8.89 -4.46
C VAL A 54 -17.61 8.20 -4.47
N TRP A 55 -18.21 7.97 -3.30
CA TRP A 55 -19.54 7.37 -3.17
C TRP A 55 -20.62 8.25 -3.82
N TYR A 56 -20.61 9.55 -3.54
CA TYR A 56 -21.54 10.51 -4.13
C TYR A 56 -21.46 10.50 -5.66
N GLU A 57 -20.25 10.58 -6.21
CA GLU A 57 -20.01 10.55 -7.65
C GLU A 57 -20.40 9.20 -8.27
N ALA A 58 -20.11 8.08 -7.60
CA ALA A 58 -20.52 6.75 -8.04
C ALA A 58 -22.04 6.60 -8.10
N MET A 59 -22.76 7.08 -7.07
CA MET A 59 -24.23 7.06 -7.04
C MET A 59 -24.82 7.96 -8.11
N ARG A 60 -24.23 9.14 -8.36
CA ARG A 60 -24.65 10.04 -9.45
C ARG A 60 -24.52 9.37 -10.81
N ILE A 61 -23.36 8.77 -11.10
CA ILE A 61 -23.14 8.04 -12.36
C ILE A 61 -24.13 6.89 -12.49
N LEU A 62 -24.38 6.14 -11.41
CA LEU A 62 -25.29 5.00 -11.44
C LEU A 62 -26.75 5.42 -11.65
N ALA A 63 -27.15 6.58 -11.14
CA ALA A 63 -28.50 7.13 -11.34
C ALA A 63 -28.71 7.69 -12.76
N GLU A 64 -27.67 8.24 -13.38
CA GLU A 64 -27.73 8.84 -14.72
C GLU A 64 -27.53 7.82 -15.85
N THR A 65 -26.94 6.66 -15.55
CA THR A 65 -26.55 5.68 -16.56
C THR A 65 -27.55 4.52 -16.61
N PRO A 66 -28.12 4.18 -17.79
CA PRO A 66 -29.04 3.07 -17.93
C PRO A 66 -28.29 1.73 -17.87
N VAL A 67 -28.03 1.23 -16.67
CA VAL A 67 -27.41 -0.07 -16.43
C VAL A 67 -28.49 -1.15 -16.31
N ASP A 68 -28.38 -2.22 -17.11
CA ASP A 68 -29.24 -3.39 -16.97
C ASP A 68 -28.78 -4.27 -15.80
N PHE A 69 -29.26 -3.94 -14.60
CA PHE A 69 -29.00 -4.71 -13.38
C PHE A 69 -29.53 -6.14 -13.47
N ALA A 70 -30.60 -6.39 -14.23
CA ALA A 70 -31.15 -7.72 -14.38
C ALA A 70 -30.24 -8.60 -15.25
N ALA A 71 -29.56 -8.05 -16.26
CA ALA A 71 -28.52 -8.76 -16.99
C ALA A 71 -27.31 -9.09 -16.09
N LEU A 72 -26.89 -8.16 -15.23
CA LEU A 72 -25.81 -8.40 -14.27
C LEU A 72 -26.14 -9.50 -13.26
N GLN A 73 -27.37 -9.52 -12.72
CA GLN A 73 -27.83 -10.55 -11.79
C GLN A 73 -27.95 -11.94 -12.43
N ARG A 74 -28.14 -12.02 -13.75
CA ARG A 74 -28.22 -13.28 -14.51
C ARG A 74 -26.86 -13.83 -14.94
N MET A 75 -25.76 -13.13 -14.66
CA MET A 75 -24.42 -13.63 -14.96
C MET A 75 -24.16 -14.93 -14.21
N THR A 76 -23.57 -15.91 -14.90
CA THR A 76 -23.27 -17.22 -14.34
C THR A 76 -21.87 -17.65 -14.72
N VAL A 77 -21.19 -18.31 -13.78
CA VAL A 77 -19.86 -18.92 -13.99
C VAL A 77 -19.92 -20.05 -15.02
N MET A 78 -21.10 -20.66 -15.20
CA MET A 78 -21.30 -21.76 -16.16
C MET A 78 -21.31 -21.28 -17.62
N ASN A 79 -21.48 -19.98 -17.87
CA ASN A 79 -21.41 -19.41 -19.22
C ASN A 79 -20.50 -18.16 -19.20
N PRO A 80 -19.16 -18.36 -19.16
CA PRO A 80 -18.20 -17.27 -19.02
C PRO A 80 -18.22 -16.32 -20.22
N MET A 81 -18.57 -16.80 -21.42
CA MET A 81 -18.63 -15.96 -22.62
C MET A 81 -19.80 -14.98 -22.56
N ALA A 82 -21.00 -15.46 -22.19
CA ALA A 82 -22.15 -14.57 -22.01
C ALA A 82 -21.91 -13.55 -20.88
N SER A 83 -21.32 -13.98 -19.76
CA SER A 83 -20.95 -13.09 -18.66
C SER A 83 -19.93 -12.03 -19.09
N ALA A 84 -18.91 -12.41 -19.88
CA ALA A 84 -17.93 -11.47 -20.42
C ALA A 84 -18.57 -10.45 -21.37
N GLN A 85 -19.52 -10.86 -22.21
CA GLN A 85 -20.26 -9.95 -23.10
C GLN A 85 -21.13 -8.96 -22.31
N THR A 86 -21.86 -9.42 -21.29
CA THR A 86 -22.65 -8.56 -20.41
C THR A 86 -21.77 -7.53 -19.69
N LEU A 87 -20.60 -7.96 -19.19
CA LEU A 87 -19.61 -7.06 -18.60
C LEU A 87 -19.10 -6.03 -19.60
N ALA A 88 -18.75 -6.45 -20.82
CA ALA A 88 -18.26 -5.55 -21.86
C ALA A 88 -19.31 -4.51 -22.26
N GLN A 89 -20.58 -4.91 -22.41
CA GLN A 89 -21.69 -4.00 -22.70
C GLN A 89 -21.92 -3.02 -21.55
N THR A 90 -21.95 -3.51 -20.30
CA THR A 90 -22.09 -2.67 -19.12
C THR A 90 -20.95 -1.65 -19.00
N MET A 91 -19.72 -2.10 -19.23
CA MET A 91 -18.54 -1.23 -19.26
C MET A 91 -18.64 -0.19 -20.37
N ALA A 92 -19.11 -0.54 -21.57
CA ALA A 92 -19.23 0.42 -22.67
C ALA A 92 -20.15 1.61 -22.34
N VAL A 93 -21.19 1.37 -21.51
CA VAL A 93 -22.11 2.42 -21.08
C VAL A 93 -21.56 3.21 -19.88
N LEU A 94 -20.94 2.55 -18.90
CA LEU A 94 -20.43 3.20 -17.68
C LEU A 94 -19.10 3.94 -17.88
N LEU A 95 -18.19 3.38 -18.67
CA LEU A 95 -16.81 3.84 -18.78
C LEU A 95 -16.68 5.31 -19.23
N PRO A 96 -17.48 5.85 -20.17
CA PRO A 96 -17.41 7.27 -20.54
C PRO A 96 -17.71 8.22 -19.37
N SER A 97 -18.72 7.91 -18.57
CA SER A 97 -19.10 8.73 -17.40
C SER A 97 -18.06 8.59 -16.27
N VAL A 98 -17.62 7.37 -16.00
CA VAL A 98 -16.57 7.09 -14.99
C VAL A 98 -15.26 7.78 -15.36
N THR A 99 -14.83 7.69 -16.62
CA THR A 99 -13.58 8.32 -17.07
C THR A 99 -13.65 9.84 -16.98
N ARG A 100 -14.78 10.46 -17.36
CA ARG A 100 -14.98 11.91 -17.23
C ARG A 100 -14.80 12.39 -15.80
N VAL A 101 -15.37 11.67 -14.82
CA VAL A 101 -15.21 12.00 -13.40
C VAL A 101 -13.80 11.69 -12.92
N ALA A 102 -13.25 10.52 -13.28
CA ALA A 102 -11.93 10.10 -12.86
C ALA A 102 -10.81 11.06 -13.32
N VAL A 103 -10.94 11.65 -14.52
CA VAL A 103 -9.94 12.57 -15.08
C VAL A 103 -9.67 13.79 -14.19
N TRP A 104 -10.67 14.29 -13.44
CA TRP A 104 -10.47 15.40 -12.52
C TRP A 104 -10.41 14.95 -11.05
N LEU A 105 -11.21 13.96 -10.67
CA LEU A 105 -11.31 13.52 -9.28
C LEU A 105 -10.06 12.79 -8.81
N VAL A 106 -9.50 11.88 -9.63
CA VAL A 106 -8.28 11.14 -9.30
C VAL A 106 -7.10 12.09 -9.06
N PRO A 107 -6.73 13.01 -9.97
CA PRO A 107 -5.61 13.91 -9.71
C PRO A 107 -5.86 14.84 -8.53
N LEU A 108 -7.10 15.32 -8.33
CA LEU A 108 -7.46 16.12 -7.15
C LEU A 108 -7.19 15.34 -5.86
N LEU A 109 -7.72 14.11 -5.75
CA LEU A 109 -7.54 13.26 -4.58
C LEU A 109 -6.06 12.93 -4.35
N LEU A 110 -5.28 12.68 -5.41
CA LEU A 110 -3.85 12.42 -5.31
C LEU A 110 -3.06 13.64 -4.80
N VAL A 111 -3.36 14.84 -5.32
CA VAL A 111 -2.68 16.08 -4.87
C VAL A 111 -3.00 16.36 -3.41
N VAL A 112 -4.28 16.30 -3.02
CA VAL A 112 -4.69 16.49 -1.63
C VAL A 112 -4.07 15.41 -0.73
N TRP A 113 -4.05 14.15 -1.17
CA TRP A 113 -3.39 13.08 -0.44
C TRP A 113 -1.89 13.31 -0.25
N ILE A 114 -1.16 13.77 -1.27
CA ILE A 114 0.27 14.09 -1.17
C ILE A 114 0.49 15.17 -0.10
N VAL A 115 -0.32 16.23 -0.11
CA VAL A 115 -0.23 17.32 0.86
C VAL A 115 -0.53 16.82 2.28
N VAL A 116 -1.70 16.20 2.47
CA VAL A 116 -2.15 15.73 3.79
C VAL A 116 -1.23 14.64 4.33
N SER A 117 -0.80 13.69 3.49
CA SER A 117 0.13 12.63 3.91
C SER A 117 1.49 13.17 4.30
N SER A 118 2.00 14.22 3.63
CA SER A 118 3.29 14.81 3.97
C SER A 118 3.23 15.55 5.30
N VAL A 119 2.15 16.29 5.55
CA VAL A 119 1.91 16.95 6.84
C VAL A 119 1.71 15.91 7.95
N GLY A 120 0.79 14.95 7.76
CA GLY A 120 0.48 13.89 8.73
C GLY A 120 1.72 13.10 9.13
N ARG A 121 2.53 12.66 8.16
CA ARG A 121 3.79 11.95 8.43
C ARG A 121 4.82 12.82 9.15
N THR A 122 4.90 14.11 8.83
CA THR A 122 5.79 15.02 9.57
C THR A 122 5.41 15.07 11.04
N VAL A 123 4.12 15.16 11.35
CA VAL A 123 3.61 15.20 12.74
C VAL A 123 3.89 13.86 13.44
N VAL A 124 3.58 12.73 12.80
CA VAL A 124 3.79 11.39 13.38
C VAL A 124 5.27 11.12 13.66
N LEU A 125 6.15 11.41 12.70
CA LEU A 125 7.58 11.22 12.87
C LEU A 125 8.16 12.15 13.95
N ARG A 126 7.77 13.43 13.98
CA ARG A 126 8.21 14.36 15.04
C ARG A 126 7.67 13.99 16.42
N ARG A 127 6.52 13.33 16.49
CA ARG A 127 5.98 12.80 17.75
C ARG A 127 6.75 11.58 18.24
N ALA A 128 7.21 10.74 17.32
CA ALA A 128 8.10 9.62 17.63
C ALA A 128 9.50 10.11 18.05
N ASP A 129 10.01 11.15 17.38
CA ASP A 129 11.30 11.77 17.64
C ASP A 129 11.29 13.29 17.42
N SER A 130 11.39 14.06 18.49
CA SER A 130 11.37 15.52 18.45
C SER A 130 12.61 16.15 17.81
N ARG A 131 13.70 15.39 17.62
CA ARG A 131 14.95 15.87 17.00
C ARG A 131 14.86 15.99 15.48
N LEU A 132 13.83 15.40 14.86
CA LEU A 132 13.65 15.43 13.41
C LEU A 132 13.27 16.83 12.91
N LEU A 133 13.90 17.22 11.80
CA LEU A 133 13.63 18.51 11.14
C LEU A 133 12.31 18.44 10.36
N ALA A 134 11.46 19.45 10.54
CA ALA A 134 10.21 19.58 9.80
C ALA A 134 10.50 20.06 8.37
N ARG A 135 10.42 19.16 7.40
CA ARG A 135 10.57 19.48 5.96
C ARG A 135 9.36 19.03 5.13
N PRO A 136 8.18 19.63 5.35
CA PRO A 136 6.97 19.23 4.64
C PRO A 136 7.11 19.36 3.12
N GLY A 137 7.80 20.39 2.62
CA GLY A 137 8.04 20.58 1.18
C GLY A 137 8.84 19.44 0.54
N THR A 138 9.96 19.04 1.15
CA THR A 138 10.76 17.90 0.67
C THR A 138 9.95 16.60 0.72
N LEU A 139 9.19 16.39 1.80
CA LEU A 139 8.31 15.23 1.95
C LEU A 139 7.20 15.19 0.90
N MET A 140 6.62 16.33 0.54
CA MET A 140 5.63 16.44 -0.53
C MET A 140 6.19 15.99 -1.87
N VAL A 141 7.39 16.48 -2.24
CA VAL A 141 8.03 16.08 -3.51
C VAL A 141 8.38 14.59 -3.50
N LEU A 142 8.97 14.08 -2.41
CA LEU A 142 9.29 12.65 -2.30
C LEU A 142 8.04 11.76 -2.32
N GLN A 143 6.95 12.21 -1.71
CA GLN A 143 5.67 11.52 -1.73
C GLN A 143 5.04 11.57 -3.13
N ALA A 144 5.15 12.69 -3.85
CA ALA A 144 4.74 12.79 -5.24
C ALA A 144 5.52 11.83 -6.14
N ILE A 145 6.85 11.77 -6.01
CA ILE A 145 7.71 10.82 -6.73
C ILE A 145 7.24 9.39 -6.45
N ARG A 146 6.93 9.06 -5.20
CA ARG A 146 6.44 7.73 -4.83
C ARG A 146 5.08 7.40 -5.45
N VAL A 147 4.15 8.35 -5.47
CA VAL A 147 2.84 8.18 -6.10
C VAL A 147 2.99 8.00 -7.61
N VAL A 148 3.84 8.80 -8.26
CA VAL A 148 4.14 8.68 -9.70
C VAL A 148 4.80 7.35 -10.02
N ALA A 149 5.77 6.90 -9.22
CA ALA A 149 6.42 5.61 -9.40
C ALA A 149 5.43 4.44 -9.26
N LEU A 150 4.51 4.52 -8.29
CA LEU A 150 3.46 3.53 -8.12
C LEU A 150 2.48 3.55 -9.30
N GLY A 151 2.01 4.73 -9.72
CA GLY A 151 1.13 4.88 -10.88
C GLY A 151 1.79 4.35 -12.16
N GLY A 152 3.06 4.67 -12.37
CA GLY A 152 3.87 4.15 -13.48
C GLY A 152 3.97 2.63 -13.45
N SER A 153 4.14 2.01 -12.27
CA SER A 153 4.12 0.55 -12.15
C SER A 153 2.78 -0.05 -12.59
N PHE A 154 1.64 0.55 -12.21
CA PHE A 154 0.32 0.09 -12.67
C PHE A 154 0.15 0.22 -14.18
N VAL A 155 0.63 1.31 -14.78
CA VAL A 155 0.60 1.49 -16.24
C VAL A 155 1.44 0.41 -16.92
N VAL A 156 2.67 0.17 -16.45
CA VAL A 156 3.53 -0.89 -16.99
C VAL A 156 2.89 -2.26 -16.85
N TRP A 157 2.28 -2.55 -15.70
CA TRP A 157 1.53 -3.80 -15.50
C TRP A 157 0.40 -3.97 -16.52
N PHE A 158 -0.41 -2.92 -16.71
CA PHE A 158 -1.53 -2.95 -17.64
C PHE A 158 -1.06 -3.16 -19.08
N LEU A 159 0.01 -2.48 -19.49
CA LEU A 159 0.64 -2.67 -20.79
C LEU A 159 1.14 -4.11 -20.98
N CYS A 160 1.75 -4.72 -19.95
CA CYS A 160 2.18 -6.11 -20.01
C CYS A 160 1.00 -7.09 -20.14
N VAL A 161 -0.09 -6.86 -19.40
CA VAL A 161 -1.31 -7.69 -19.49
C VAL A 161 -1.98 -7.54 -20.85
N GLN A 162 -2.07 -6.32 -21.38
CA GLN A 162 -2.63 -6.06 -22.71
C GLN A 162 -1.76 -6.66 -23.81
N TRP A 163 -0.43 -6.57 -23.67
CA TRP A 163 0.52 -7.26 -24.55
C TRP A 163 0.34 -8.78 -24.52
N ALA A 164 0.20 -9.37 -23.32
CA ALA A 164 -0.07 -10.80 -23.17
C ALA A 164 -1.38 -11.19 -23.88
N ALA A 165 -2.47 -10.44 -23.66
CA ALA A 165 -3.76 -10.67 -24.33
C ALA A 165 -3.64 -10.59 -25.86
N ASN A 166 -2.90 -9.60 -26.37
CA ASN A 166 -2.67 -9.44 -27.81
C ASN A 166 -1.93 -10.64 -28.41
N VAL A 167 -0.87 -11.12 -27.75
CA VAL A 167 -0.02 -12.20 -28.29
C VAL A 167 -0.67 -13.58 -28.16
N THR A 168 -1.40 -13.87 -27.08
CA THR A 168 -1.88 -15.23 -26.79
C THR A 168 -3.37 -15.44 -27.04
N VAL A 169 -4.17 -14.38 -27.11
CA VAL A 169 -5.61 -14.48 -27.35
C VAL A 169 -5.98 -13.83 -28.68
N LEU A 170 -5.77 -12.52 -28.83
CA LEU A 170 -6.29 -11.77 -29.98
C LEU A 170 -5.55 -12.10 -31.29
N GLY A 171 -4.23 -12.23 -31.24
CA GLY A 171 -3.41 -12.60 -32.40
C GLY A 171 -3.75 -13.97 -32.98
N PRO A 172 -3.78 -15.05 -32.18
CA PRO A 172 -4.19 -16.37 -32.65
C PRO A 172 -5.61 -16.40 -33.23
N ILE A 173 -6.58 -15.75 -32.58
CA ILE A 173 -7.95 -15.65 -33.09
C ILE A 173 -7.97 -14.95 -34.46
N ALA A 174 -7.23 -13.84 -34.62
CA ALA A 174 -7.15 -13.11 -35.88
C ALA A 174 -6.50 -13.93 -37.01
N ALA A 175 -5.60 -14.86 -36.67
CA ALA A 175 -4.97 -15.79 -37.62
C ALA A 175 -5.82 -17.05 -37.91
N GLY A 176 -7.05 -17.14 -37.37
CA GLY A 176 -7.91 -18.31 -37.51
C GLY A 176 -7.54 -19.50 -36.61
N GLY A 177 -6.66 -19.29 -35.63
CA GLY A 177 -6.28 -20.29 -34.63
C GLY A 177 -7.12 -20.20 -33.34
N GLU A 178 -6.88 -21.14 -32.42
CA GLU A 178 -7.53 -21.16 -31.10
C GLU A 178 -6.82 -20.23 -30.10
N ALA A 179 -7.59 -19.68 -29.15
CA ALA A 179 -7.05 -18.82 -28.10
C ALA A 179 -6.19 -19.60 -27.11
N ASN A 180 -4.95 -19.18 -26.90
CA ASN A 180 -4.05 -19.79 -25.93
C ASN A 180 -4.24 -19.16 -24.53
N LEU A 181 -5.31 -19.57 -23.85
CA LEU A 181 -5.62 -19.10 -22.49
C LEU A 181 -4.53 -19.47 -21.48
N VAL A 182 -3.92 -20.66 -21.63
CA VAL A 182 -2.82 -21.10 -20.75
C VAL A 182 -1.63 -20.13 -20.87
N GLY A 183 -1.25 -19.78 -22.10
CA GLY A 183 -0.20 -18.79 -22.36
C GLY A 183 -0.54 -17.41 -21.80
N TYR A 184 -1.79 -16.96 -21.93
CA TYR A 184 -2.26 -15.71 -21.33
C TYR A 184 -2.06 -15.68 -19.81
N PHE A 185 -2.55 -16.71 -19.10
CA PHE A 185 -2.41 -16.79 -17.65
C PHE A 185 -0.96 -16.94 -17.21
N ALA A 186 -0.15 -17.74 -17.92
CA ALA A 186 1.27 -17.89 -17.62
C ALA A 186 2.02 -16.55 -17.72
N LEU A 187 1.82 -15.79 -18.80
CA LEU A 187 2.41 -14.46 -18.97
C LEU A 187 1.88 -13.47 -17.94
N GLY A 188 0.57 -13.51 -17.63
CA GLY A 188 -0.04 -12.66 -16.61
C GLY A 188 0.56 -12.89 -15.21
N ILE A 189 0.78 -14.16 -14.83
CA ILE A 189 1.44 -14.52 -13.57
C ILE A 189 2.88 -14.02 -13.56
N VAL A 190 3.66 -14.29 -14.61
CA VAL A 190 5.07 -13.87 -14.69
C VAL A 190 5.19 -12.34 -14.64
N ALA A 191 4.37 -11.61 -15.38
CA ALA A 191 4.36 -10.15 -15.37
C ALA A 191 3.99 -9.58 -13.99
N THR A 192 2.96 -10.16 -13.35
CA THR A 192 2.50 -9.71 -12.03
C THR A 192 3.55 -9.97 -10.95
N LEU A 193 4.09 -11.19 -10.87
CA LEU A 193 5.13 -11.56 -9.90
C LEU A 193 6.44 -10.81 -10.15
N GLY A 194 6.85 -10.66 -11.41
CA GLY A 194 8.04 -9.92 -11.78
C GLY A 194 7.95 -8.45 -11.36
N LEU A 195 6.82 -7.80 -11.64
CA LEU A 195 6.62 -6.40 -11.26
C LEU A 195 6.47 -6.23 -9.75
N PHE A 196 5.76 -7.13 -9.07
CA PHE A 196 5.67 -7.12 -7.61
C PHE A 196 7.06 -7.24 -6.96
N THR A 197 7.90 -8.13 -7.48
CA THR A 197 9.28 -8.33 -7.01
C THR A 197 10.12 -7.08 -7.25
N LEU A 198 10.04 -6.50 -8.46
CA LEU A 198 10.72 -5.24 -8.78
C LEU A 198 10.29 -4.11 -7.84
N TRP A 199 8.99 -3.96 -7.62
CA TRP A 199 8.45 -2.96 -6.71
C TRP A 199 8.89 -3.18 -5.26
N ALA A 200 8.90 -4.43 -4.78
CA ALA A 200 9.39 -4.76 -3.44
C ALA A 200 10.86 -4.35 -3.26
N VAL A 201 11.69 -4.57 -4.29
CA VAL A 201 13.12 -4.21 -4.30
C VAL A 201 13.37 -2.72 -4.45
N VAL A 202 12.50 -1.95 -5.12
CA VAL A 202 12.71 -0.51 -5.32
C VAL A 202 12.01 0.35 -4.26
N SER A 203 10.87 -0.11 -3.72
CA SER A 203 10.00 0.68 -2.83
C SER A 203 10.62 1.04 -1.47
N TRP A 204 11.64 0.32 -1.01
CA TRP A 204 12.34 0.65 0.24
C TRP A 204 13.11 1.96 0.10
N VAL A 205 13.74 2.23 -1.05
CA VAL A 205 14.48 3.49 -1.31
C VAL A 205 13.55 4.69 -1.15
N LEU A 206 12.38 4.61 -1.79
CA LEU A 206 11.34 5.64 -1.72
C LEU A 206 10.72 5.77 -0.32
N SER A 207 10.81 4.73 0.51
CA SER A 207 10.32 4.75 1.88
C SER A 207 11.34 5.35 2.86
N VAL A 208 12.64 5.21 2.59
CA VAL A 208 13.72 5.66 3.47
C VAL A 208 14.17 7.11 3.17
N ALA A 209 14.13 7.54 1.90
CA ALA A 209 14.51 8.91 1.54
C ALA A 209 13.77 10.01 2.34
N PRO A 210 12.44 9.93 2.58
CA PRO A 210 11.72 10.86 3.47
C PRO A 210 12.30 10.94 4.89
N LEU A 211 12.73 9.81 5.44
CA LEU A 211 13.31 9.73 6.77
C LEU A 211 14.68 10.42 6.81
N LEU A 212 15.53 10.14 5.82
CA LEU A 212 16.85 10.76 5.70
C LEU A 212 16.77 12.28 5.49
N ALA A 213 15.78 12.75 4.72
CA ALA A 213 15.52 14.17 4.54
C ALA A 213 15.22 14.88 5.88
N MET A 214 14.47 14.22 6.78
CA MET A 214 14.15 14.76 8.11
C MET A 214 15.29 14.63 9.11
N LEU A 215 16.10 13.56 9.02
CA LEU A 215 17.23 13.32 9.93
C LEU A 215 18.40 14.25 9.65
N ARG A 216 18.80 14.37 8.38
CA ARG A 216 20.01 15.10 7.96
C ARG A 216 19.71 16.46 7.33
N GLY A 217 18.45 16.86 7.21
CA GLY A 217 18.07 18.11 6.58
C GLY A 217 18.42 18.18 5.09
N LEU A 218 18.38 17.04 4.40
CA LEU A 218 18.77 16.91 2.99
C LEU A 218 17.69 17.43 2.04
N GLY A 219 18.12 17.85 0.85
CA GLY A 219 17.23 18.11 -0.29
C GLY A 219 16.62 16.83 -0.88
N VAL A 220 15.75 16.96 -1.88
CA VAL A 220 15.09 15.81 -2.54
C VAL A 220 16.12 14.88 -3.19
N GLU A 221 16.97 15.42 -4.05
CA GLU A 221 17.99 14.65 -4.79
C GLU A 221 19.02 14.03 -3.84
N GLU A 222 19.50 14.81 -2.89
CA GLU A 222 20.44 14.35 -1.86
C GLU A 222 19.86 13.23 -1.02
N SER A 223 18.58 13.30 -0.64
CA SER A 223 17.92 12.26 0.15
C SER A 223 17.76 10.95 -0.62
N LEU A 224 17.47 11.01 -1.93
CA LEU A 224 17.39 9.84 -2.79
C LEU A 224 18.79 9.25 -3.04
N GLY A 225 19.77 10.10 -3.35
CA GLY A 225 21.16 9.69 -3.51
C GLY A 225 21.72 9.03 -2.25
N ALA A 226 21.43 9.61 -1.07
CA ALA A 226 21.79 9.04 0.21
C ALA A 226 21.10 7.69 0.44
N ALA A 227 19.82 7.55 0.07
CA ALA A 227 19.09 6.28 0.19
C ALA A 227 19.72 5.16 -0.68
N PHE A 228 20.23 5.47 -1.87
CA PHE A 228 20.96 4.49 -2.68
C PHE A 228 22.34 4.12 -2.12
N ARG A 229 22.96 5.02 -1.33
CA ARG A 229 24.31 4.86 -0.77
C ARG A 229 24.34 4.28 0.66
N LEU A 230 23.22 3.72 1.13
CA LEU A 230 23.06 3.18 2.50
C LEU A 230 23.95 1.98 2.89
N GLY A 231 24.85 1.52 2.01
CA GLY A 231 25.87 0.51 2.32
C GLY A 231 25.31 -0.74 3.01
N PRO A 232 25.86 -1.15 4.18
CA PRO A 232 25.47 -2.38 4.88
C PRO A 232 24.04 -2.36 5.44
N LEU A 233 23.43 -1.18 5.63
CA LEU A 233 22.04 -1.08 6.13
C LEU A 233 21.00 -1.50 5.09
N LYS A 234 21.36 -1.48 3.81
CA LYS A 234 20.46 -1.84 2.71
C LYS A 234 19.81 -3.22 2.92
N GLY A 235 20.60 -4.23 3.30
CA GLY A 235 20.10 -5.59 3.51
C GLY A 235 19.00 -5.66 4.57
N LYS A 236 19.20 -4.98 5.70
CA LYS A 236 18.25 -4.97 6.83
C LYS A 236 16.98 -4.17 6.50
N LEU A 237 17.12 -3.04 5.79
CA LEU A 237 15.97 -2.25 5.34
C LEU A 237 15.12 -3.00 4.31
N VAL A 238 15.75 -3.73 3.40
CA VAL A 238 15.09 -4.63 2.46
C VAL A 238 14.38 -5.77 3.18
N GLU A 239 15.03 -6.41 4.17
CA GLU A 239 14.43 -7.46 5.00
C GLU A 239 13.15 -6.95 5.69
N ILE A 240 13.22 -5.80 6.37
CA ILE A 240 12.04 -5.20 7.00
C ILE A 240 10.97 -4.88 5.96
N ASN A 241 11.34 -4.32 4.80
CA ASN A 241 10.36 -4.01 3.75
C ASN A 241 9.64 -5.28 3.23
N LEU A 242 10.39 -6.38 3.06
CA LEU A 242 9.86 -7.67 2.62
C LEU A 242 8.91 -8.28 3.66
N VAL A 243 9.34 -8.34 4.93
CA VAL A 243 8.51 -8.83 6.04
C VAL A 243 7.22 -8.04 6.12
N MET A 244 7.29 -6.72 5.98
CA MET A 244 6.10 -5.86 5.98
C MET A 244 5.18 -6.09 4.77
N GLY A 245 5.75 -6.44 3.62
CA GLY A 245 4.99 -6.90 2.46
C GLY A 245 4.20 -8.18 2.76
N ILE A 246 4.85 -9.19 3.36
CA ILE A 246 4.23 -10.45 3.76
C ILE A 246 3.12 -10.21 4.77
N VAL A 247 3.36 -9.41 5.81
CA VAL A 247 2.35 -9.06 6.83
C VAL A 247 1.13 -8.40 6.18
N LYS A 248 1.31 -7.49 5.22
CA LYS A 248 0.18 -6.87 4.51
C LYS A 248 -0.63 -7.87 3.71
N ILE A 249 0.02 -8.79 3.00
CA ILE A 249 -0.67 -9.85 2.27
C ILE A 249 -1.45 -10.72 3.26
N ALA A 250 -0.85 -11.11 4.38
CA ALA A 250 -1.52 -11.88 5.42
C ALA A 250 -2.74 -11.15 6.00
N LEU A 251 -2.66 -9.83 6.22
CA LEU A 251 -3.81 -9.04 6.67
C LEU A 251 -4.94 -9.00 5.63
N ILE A 252 -4.61 -8.92 4.34
CA ILE A 252 -5.60 -8.99 3.26
C ILE A 252 -6.28 -10.37 3.25
N VAL A 253 -5.49 -11.44 3.33
CA VAL A 253 -6.01 -12.81 3.39
C VAL A 253 -6.92 -12.98 4.61
N LEU A 254 -6.50 -12.49 5.77
CA LEU A 254 -7.30 -12.55 7.00
C LEU A 254 -8.61 -11.75 6.87
N ALA A 255 -8.57 -10.58 6.25
CA ALA A 255 -9.76 -9.79 5.96
C ALA A 255 -10.73 -10.53 5.03
N ILE A 256 -10.22 -11.23 4.00
CA ILE A 256 -11.02 -12.07 3.11
C ILE A 256 -11.66 -13.23 3.88
N VAL A 257 -10.87 -13.96 4.68
CA VAL A 257 -11.37 -15.10 5.48
C VAL A 257 -12.44 -14.64 6.47
N PHE A 258 -12.23 -13.54 7.18
CA PHE A 258 -13.25 -12.99 8.08
C PHE A 258 -14.48 -12.49 7.34
N SER A 259 -14.32 -11.89 6.16
CA SER A 259 -15.46 -11.47 5.33
C SER A 259 -16.31 -12.65 4.84
N ALA A 260 -15.68 -13.81 4.62
CA ALA A 260 -16.35 -15.05 4.20
C ALA A 260 -16.91 -15.89 5.36
N THR A 261 -16.51 -15.62 6.61
CA THR A 261 -16.92 -16.40 7.79
C THR A 261 -18.43 -16.49 8.01
N PRO A 262 -19.25 -15.45 7.70
CA PRO A 262 -20.70 -15.56 7.81
C PRO A 262 -21.38 -16.38 6.71
N LEU A 263 -20.72 -16.67 5.59
CA LEU A 263 -21.32 -17.33 4.43
C LEU A 263 -21.89 -18.73 4.73
N PRO A 264 -21.32 -19.58 5.59
CA PRO A 264 -21.96 -20.86 5.95
C PRO A 264 -23.27 -20.70 6.75
N PHE A 265 -23.58 -19.49 7.25
CA PHE A 265 -24.72 -19.20 8.10
C PHE A 265 -25.78 -18.35 7.38
N GLU A 266 -25.93 -18.47 6.05
CA GLU A 266 -26.89 -17.67 5.26
C GLU A 266 -28.34 -17.81 5.79
N SER A 267 -28.70 -18.98 6.32
CA SER A 267 -30.04 -19.21 6.88
C SER A 267 -30.33 -18.45 8.18
N MET A 268 -29.30 -17.93 8.85
CA MET A 268 -29.39 -17.24 10.15
C MET A 268 -28.90 -15.79 10.08
N THR A 269 -28.36 -15.35 8.94
CA THR A 269 -27.74 -14.02 8.79
C THR A 269 -28.65 -13.08 8.00
N THR A 270 -28.92 -11.91 8.56
CA THR A 270 -29.63 -10.85 7.84
C THR A 270 -28.66 -10.06 6.96
N GLN A 271 -29.16 -9.47 5.88
CA GLN A 271 -28.36 -8.59 5.02
C GLN A 271 -27.74 -7.42 5.81
N GLU A 272 -28.49 -6.86 6.75
CA GLU A 272 -28.00 -5.79 7.64
C GLU A 272 -26.82 -6.26 8.49
N PHE A 273 -26.89 -7.46 9.07
CA PHE A 273 -25.79 -8.04 9.82
C PHE A 273 -24.53 -8.19 8.96
N LEU A 274 -24.66 -8.69 7.73
CA LEU A 274 -23.52 -8.85 6.80
C LEU A 274 -22.85 -7.51 6.48
N VAL A 275 -23.63 -6.46 6.24
CA VAL A 275 -23.08 -5.12 5.98
C VAL A 275 -22.27 -4.62 7.18
N TRP A 276 -22.84 -4.68 8.39
CA TRP A 276 -22.14 -4.25 9.60
C TRP A 276 -20.90 -5.09 9.90
N TRP A 277 -20.96 -6.40 9.61
CA TRP A 277 -19.82 -7.30 9.73
C TRP A 277 -18.69 -6.90 8.79
N TRP A 278 -18.99 -6.69 7.50
CA TRP A 278 -17.98 -6.25 6.53
C TRP A 278 -17.40 -4.88 6.85
N VAL A 279 -18.23 -3.95 7.35
CA VAL A 279 -17.74 -2.67 7.88
C VAL A 279 -16.77 -2.90 9.03
N GLY A 280 -17.13 -3.74 10.01
CA GLY A 280 -16.28 -4.08 11.15
C GLY A 280 -14.93 -4.69 10.74
N VAL A 281 -14.96 -5.69 9.85
CA VAL A 281 -13.73 -6.33 9.31
C VAL A 281 -12.88 -5.32 8.54
N THR A 282 -13.49 -4.44 7.76
CA THR A 282 -12.79 -3.38 7.02
C THR A 282 -12.11 -2.39 7.96
N VAL A 283 -12.81 -1.91 8.98
CA VAL A 283 -12.23 -1.01 9.99
C VAL A 283 -11.07 -1.69 10.72
N LEU A 284 -11.24 -2.94 11.14
CA LEU A 284 -10.19 -3.70 11.80
C LEU A 284 -8.95 -3.87 10.92
N TYR A 285 -9.14 -4.20 9.64
CA TYR A 285 -8.07 -4.29 8.65
C TYR A 285 -7.33 -2.96 8.50
N LEU A 286 -8.05 -1.84 8.37
CA LEU A 286 -7.45 -0.52 8.21
C LEU A 286 -6.61 -0.13 9.44
N VAL A 287 -7.14 -0.32 10.65
CA VAL A 287 -6.43 -0.02 11.90
C VAL A 287 -5.17 -0.90 12.04
N ALA A 288 -5.28 -2.20 11.76
CA ALA A 288 -4.13 -3.10 11.81
C ALA A 288 -3.07 -2.72 10.77
N SER A 289 -3.47 -2.44 9.52
CA SER A 289 -2.58 -1.98 8.45
C SER A 289 -1.85 -0.68 8.82
N ASP A 290 -2.54 0.27 9.45
CA ASP A 290 -1.97 1.54 9.90
C ASP A 290 -0.96 1.33 11.03
N PHE A 291 -1.28 0.49 12.02
CA PHE A 291 -0.35 0.10 13.09
C PHE A 291 0.96 -0.45 12.53
N PHE A 292 0.86 -1.41 11.60
CA PHE A 292 2.02 -2.01 10.95
C PHE A 292 2.81 -1.01 10.10
N HIS A 293 2.15 -0.01 9.51
CA HIS A 293 2.83 1.07 8.83
C HIS A 293 3.70 1.91 9.77
N VAL A 294 3.16 2.28 10.93
CA VAL A 294 3.89 3.05 11.96
C VAL A 294 5.06 2.23 12.48
N ALA A 295 4.85 0.95 12.79
CA ALA A 295 5.91 0.05 13.26
C ALA A 295 7.09 -0.01 12.28
N ARG A 296 6.81 -0.06 10.98
CA ARG A 296 7.86 -0.01 9.95
C ARG A 296 8.66 1.28 9.98
N LEU A 297 8.00 2.43 10.13
CA LEU A 297 8.67 3.74 10.16
C LEU A 297 9.55 3.90 11.41
N VAL A 298 9.03 3.49 12.57
CA VAL A 298 9.79 3.50 13.83
C VAL A 298 10.98 2.54 13.74
N GLY A 299 10.79 1.35 13.16
CA GLY A 299 11.86 0.39 12.95
C GLY A 299 12.99 0.92 12.06
N TYR A 300 12.67 1.68 11.00
CA TYR A 300 13.69 2.35 10.19
C TYR A 300 14.47 3.40 10.98
N LEU A 301 13.78 4.17 11.83
CA LEU A 301 14.43 5.19 12.66
C LEU A 301 15.34 4.58 13.74
N GLU A 302 14.90 3.51 14.41
CA GLU A 302 15.72 2.81 15.40
C GLU A 302 16.94 2.14 14.77
N LEU A 303 16.75 1.47 13.63
CA LEU A 303 17.85 0.83 12.89
C LEU A 303 18.90 1.86 12.45
N TRP A 304 18.45 3.02 11.98
CA TRP A 304 19.33 4.11 11.60
C TRP A 304 20.18 4.63 12.77
N ARG A 305 19.55 4.86 13.92
CA ARG A 305 20.24 5.34 15.13
C ARG A 305 21.21 4.33 15.74
N ALA A 306 20.94 3.04 15.58
CA ALA A 306 21.88 2.00 15.98
C ALA A 306 23.14 2.08 15.11
N TYR A 307 22.97 2.29 13.81
CA TYR A 307 24.08 2.41 12.88
C TYR A 307 24.94 3.67 13.08
N GLU A 308 24.32 4.84 13.30
CA GLU A 308 25.07 6.08 13.58
C GLU A 308 25.92 5.94 14.85
N ARG A 309 25.40 5.28 15.90
CA ARG A 309 26.16 5.01 17.13
C ARG A 309 27.37 4.10 16.88
N ASP A 310 27.22 3.06 16.06
CA ASP A 310 28.33 2.18 15.72
C ASP A 310 29.41 2.91 14.88
N GLU A 311 29.02 3.76 13.93
CA GLU A 311 29.99 4.58 13.17
C GLU A 311 30.75 5.57 14.06
N ASP A 312 30.07 6.23 15.00
CA ASP A 312 30.71 7.17 15.92
C ASP A 312 31.70 6.45 16.85
N LEU A 313 31.37 5.23 17.31
CA LEU A 313 32.26 4.40 18.11
C LEU A 313 33.49 3.90 17.34
N LEU A 314 33.37 3.68 16.03
CA LEU A 314 34.50 3.27 15.18
C LEU A 314 35.41 4.45 14.77
N ARG A 315 34.93 5.70 14.92
CA ARG A 315 35.69 6.92 14.57
C ARG A 315 36.36 7.59 15.77
N GLY A 316 35.97 7.25 17.00
CA GLY A 316 36.60 7.69 18.25
C GLY A 316 37.77 6.82 18.65
#